data_AF-R7UH27-F1
#
_entry.id   AF-R7UH27-F1
#
_cell.length_a   1.000
_cell.length_b   1.000
_cell.length_c   1.000
_cell.angle_alpha   90.00
_cell.angle_beta   90.00
_cell.angle_gamma   90.00
#
_symmetry.space_group_name_H-M   'P 1'
#
loop_
_entity.id
_entity.type
_entity.pdbx_description
1 polymer ?
#
loop_
_entity_poly.entity_id
_entity_poly.type
_entity_poly.pdbx_seq_one_letter_code
_entity_poly.pdbx_strand_id
1 'polypeptide(L)'
;MGTSYDVIRWHLDHLSLKHRGKVALVVPAFEAMPADPLNKHPDSPASAAKTYSYPENKTVLLAQERHGLVEPFHIHFFPAAHMPTNFTKWRTASIPYRIHYGPYFEPYVVVSVAAIPPYVEEFLGRQMNKVTHIRALHSKHFQFWVLPDVYTVHLPHEVERSPQDYWRCVNSIANLVMLKIQEAEEKSNNTHDVIPHIYKRGSDVRRGTESSEKEDAELQR
;
A
#
# COMPACT_ATOMS: atom_id res chain seq x y z
N MET A 1 -7.78 24.14 10.98
CA MET A 1 -7.24 22.78 10.74
C MET A 1 -6.20 22.91 9.64
N GLY A 2 -5.06 22.24 9.77
CA GLY A 2 -4.04 22.20 8.71
C GLY A 2 -4.54 21.46 7.47
N THR A 3 -3.76 21.50 6.39
CA THR A 3 -4.02 20.73 5.18
C THR A 3 -3.98 19.22 5.44
N SER A 4 -4.48 18.39 4.51
CA SER A 4 -4.33 16.92 4.61
C SER A 4 -2.87 16.51 4.77
N TYR A 5 -1.94 17.24 4.14
CA TYR A 5 -0.50 17.02 4.31
C TYR A 5 -0.05 17.23 5.75
N ASP A 6 -0.50 18.33 6.39
CA ASP A 6 -0.14 18.64 7.78
C ASP A 6 -0.67 17.56 8.74
N VAL A 7 -1.90 17.09 8.50
CA VAL A 7 -2.52 16.00 9.27
C VAL A 7 -1.74 14.71 9.12
N ILE A 8 -1.39 14.32 7.89
CA ILE A 8 -0.61 13.10 7.62
C ILE A 8 0.76 13.21 8.29
N ARG A 9 1.48 14.32 8.10
CA ARG A 9 2.83 14.51 8.61
C ARG A 9 2.85 14.46 10.14
N TRP A 10 1.93 15.17 10.79
CA TRP A 10 1.79 15.15 12.24
C TRP A 10 1.58 13.72 12.76
N HIS A 11 0.64 12.97 12.18
CA HIS A 11 0.38 11.59 12.61
C HIS A 11 1.55 10.66 12.35
N LEU A 12 2.25 10.82 11.22
CA LEU A 12 3.39 9.99 10.87
C LEU A 12 4.51 10.19 11.89
N ASP A 13 4.84 11.43 12.23
CA ASP A 13 5.90 11.74 13.21
C ASP A 13 5.54 11.19 14.60
N HIS A 14 4.32 11.45 15.08
CA HIS A 14 3.90 11.08 16.43
C HIS A 14 3.73 9.57 16.62
N LEU A 15 3.20 8.86 15.63
CA LEU A 15 3.04 7.40 15.70
C LEU A 15 4.37 6.69 15.42
N SER A 16 5.19 7.19 14.49
CA SER A 16 6.49 6.58 14.18
C SER A 16 7.45 6.62 15.36
N LEU A 17 7.45 7.71 16.14
CA LEU A 17 8.23 7.79 17.39
C LEU A 17 7.83 6.69 18.38
N LYS A 18 6.52 6.42 18.52
CA LYS A 18 6.00 5.40 19.43
C LYS A 18 6.26 3.96 18.95
N HIS A 19 6.38 3.76 17.64
CA HIS A 19 6.42 2.44 17.03
C HIS A 19 7.71 2.18 16.23
N ARG A 20 8.82 2.82 16.60
CA ARG A 20 10.16 2.61 16.00
C ARG A 20 10.15 2.69 14.47
N GLY A 21 9.35 3.59 13.90
CA GLY A 21 9.21 3.77 12.45
C GLY A 21 8.41 2.68 11.72
N LYS A 22 7.83 1.69 12.43
CA LYS A 22 7.01 0.60 11.86
C LYS A 22 5.54 0.97 11.83
N VAL A 23 5.22 2.08 11.17
CA VAL A 23 3.84 2.60 11.02
C VAL A 23 3.50 2.75 9.56
N ALA A 24 2.32 2.23 9.19
CA ALA A 24 1.66 2.48 7.92
C ALA A 24 0.35 3.22 8.21
N LEU A 25 0.30 4.50 7.84
CA LEU A 25 -0.93 5.27 7.91
C LEU A 25 -1.82 4.85 6.74
N VAL A 26 -2.93 4.20 7.03
CA VAL A 26 -3.93 3.80 6.04
C VAL A 26 -4.82 5.01 5.74
N VAL A 27 -4.94 5.33 4.46
CA VAL A 27 -5.84 6.35 3.92
C VAL A 27 -7.05 5.63 3.32
N PRO A 28 -8.24 5.75 3.92
CA PRO A 28 -9.48 5.19 3.39
C PRO A 28 -9.75 5.66 1.96
N ALA A 29 -10.17 4.71 1.13
CA ALA A 29 -10.46 4.95 -0.27
C ALA A 29 -11.96 4.78 -0.53
N PHE A 30 -12.49 5.70 -1.33
CA PHE A 30 -13.85 5.71 -1.83
C PHE A 30 -13.82 5.73 -3.36
N GLU A 31 -14.92 5.36 -4.00
CA GLU A 31 -15.17 5.60 -5.42
C GLU A 31 -16.42 6.46 -5.60
N ALA A 32 -16.37 7.35 -6.59
CA ALA A 32 -17.55 8.08 -7.04
C ALA A 32 -18.43 7.16 -7.90
N MET A 33 -19.74 7.16 -7.62
CA MET A 33 -20.69 6.33 -8.34
C MET A 33 -21.00 6.92 -9.72
N PRO A 34 -21.16 6.07 -10.76
CA PRO A 34 -21.68 6.51 -12.04
C PRO A 34 -23.07 7.16 -11.91
N ALA A 35 -23.38 8.14 -12.75
CA ALA A 35 -24.68 8.81 -12.74
C ALA A 35 -25.83 7.88 -13.19
N ASP A 36 -25.51 6.78 -13.88
CA ASP A 36 -26.45 5.73 -14.25
C ASP A 36 -26.29 4.50 -13.34
N PRO A 37 -27.23 4.28 -12.39
CA PRO A 37 -27.18 3.16 -11.44
C PRO A 37 -27.48 1.79 -12.07
N LEU A 38 -27.88 1.70 -13.35
CA LEU A 38 -28.02 0.44 -14.08
C LEU A 38 -26.71 0.00 -14.74
N ASN A 39 -25.76 0.91 -14.88
CA ASN A 39 -24.46 0.65 -15.49
C ASN A 39 -23.37 0.56 -14.41
N LYS A 40 -23.59 -0.34 -13.44
CA LYS A 40 -22.70 -0.56 -12.26
C LYS A 40 -21.36 -1.21 -12.60
N HIS A 41 -21.00 -1.36 -13.88
CA HIS A 41 -19.68 -1.89 -14.18
C HIS A 41 -18.63 -0.84 -13.75
N PRO A 42 -17.63 -1.19 -12.93
CA PRO A 42 -16.59 -0.24 -12.48
C PRO A 42 -15.81 0.37 -13.66
N ASP A 43 -15.95 -0.23 -14.85
CA ASP A 43 -15.26 0.15 -16.08
C ASP A 43 -16.16 0.84 -17.13
N SER A 44 -17.35 1.31 -16.75
CA SER A 44 -18.30 1.95 -17.69
C SER A 44 -18.00 3.45 -17.88
N PRO A 45 -18.10 4.01 -19.12
CA PRO A 45 -17.58 5.35 -19.41
C PRO A 45 -18.35 6.48 -18.70
N ALA A 46 -17.64 7.13 -17.77
CA ALA A 46 -17.27 8.55 -17.79
C ALA A 46 -18.34 9.64 -18.07
N SER A 47 -19.60 9.48 -17.64
CA SER A 47 -20.47 10.66 -17.45
C SER A 47 -20.33 11.28 -16.06
N ALA A 48 -20.05 10.48 -15.02
CA ALA A 48 -19.93 10.96 -13.63
C ALA A 48 -18.62 11.70 -13.35
N ALA A 49 -17.50 11.30 -13.97
CA ALA A 49 -16.19 11.92 -13.71
C ALA A 49 -16.12 13.41 -14.09
N LYS A 50 -16.97 13.87 -15.02
CA LYS A 50 -16.95 15.26 -15.50
C LYS A 50 -17.75 16.22 -14.62
N THR A 51 -18.62 15.72 -13.76
CA THR A 51 -19.53 16.51 -12.91
C THR A 51 -19.36 16.25 -11.42
N TYR A 52 -18.56 15.26 -11.04
CA TYR A 52 -18.33 14.94 -9.64
C TYR A 52 -17.53 16.04 -8.94
N SER A 53 -18.11 16.61 -7.88
CA SER A 53 -17.45 17.58 -7.00
C SER A 53 -16.77 16.85 -5.86
N TYR A 54 -15.44 16.96 -5.80
CA TYR A 54 -14.65 16.37 -4.71
C TYR A 54 -15.06 16.97 -3.36
N PRO A 55 -15.39 16.14 -2.37
CA PRO A 55 -15.81 16.62 -1.07
C PRO A 55 -14.62 17.29 -0.37
N GLU A 56 -14.84 18.49 0.13
CA GLU A 56 -13.83 19.30 0.83
C GLU A 56 -13.42 18.70 2.18
N ASN A 57 -14.32 17.93 2.80
CA ASN A 57 -14.09 17.30 4.09
C ASN A 57 -14.99 16.07 4.29
N LYS A 58 -14.69 15.32 5.35
CA LYS A 58 -15.39 14.09 5.73
C LYS A 58 -16.90 14.27 5.88
N THR A 59 -17.36 15.40 6.43
CA THR A 59 -18.79 15.67 6.60
C THR A 59 -19.51 15.69 5.25
N VAL A 60 -18.91 16.36 4.26
CA VAL A 60 -19.45 16.42 2.88
C VAL A 60 -19.39 15.04 2.22
N LEU A 61 -18.29 14.31 2.37
CA LEU A 61 -18.15 12.94 1.85
C LEU A 61 -19.24 12.01 2.43
N LEU A 62 -19.47 12.04 3.75
CA LEU A 62 -20.51 11.21 4.39
C LEU A 62 -21.92 11.61 3.95
N ALA A 63 -22.16 12.88 3.62
CA ALA A 63 -23.43 13.29 3.02
C ALA A 63 -23.58 12.70 1.61
N GLN A 64 -22.55 12.80 0.77
CA GLN A 64 -22.52 12.18 -0.56
C GLN A 64 -22.74 10.66 -0.49
N GLU A 65 -22.12 9.97 0.48
CA GLU A 65 -22.28 8.52 0.69
C GLU A 65 -23.74 8.15 1.01
N ARG A 66 -24.39 8.90 1.91
CA ARG A 66 -25.82 8.68 2.23
C ARG A 66 -26.75 8.89 1.04
N HIS A 67 -26.34 9.72 0.08
CA HIS A 67 -27.07 9.96 -1.17
C HIS A 67 -26.67 8.99 -2.29
N GLY A 68 -25.80 8.02 -2.02
CA GLY A 68 -25.36 7.03 -3.01
C GLY A 68 -24.46 7.60 -4.11
N LEU A 69 -23.80 8.73 -3.86
CA LEU A 69 -22.89 9.38 -4.82
C LEU A 69 -21.45 8.88 -4.70
N VAL A 70 -21.09 8.30 -3.55
CA VAL A 70 -19.80 7.66 -3.29
C VAL A 70 -20.01 6.42 -2.44
N GLU A 71 -19.09 5.48 -2.53
CA GLU A 71 -19.04 4.32 -1.64
C GLU A 71 -17.59 3.90 -1.34
N PRO A 72 -17.34 3.07 -0.32
CA PRO A 72 -16.01 2.51 -0.10
C PRO A 72 -15.50 1.76 -1.32
N PHE A 73 -14.24 2.02 -1.71
CA PHE A 73 -13.68 1.57 -2.98
C PHE A 73 -13.75 0.04 -3.16
N HIS A 74 -14.32 -0.38 -4.28
CA HIS A 74 -14.51 -1.75 -4.74
C HIS A 74 -15.18 -2.67 -3.69
N ILE A 75 -15.95 -2.10 -2.75
CA ILE A 75 -16.48 -2.87 -1.62
C ILE A 75 -17.45 -3.98 -2.04
N HIS A 76 -18.12 -3.81 -3.18
CA HIS A 76 -19.05 -4.79 -3.72
C HIS A 76 -18.38 -5.82 -4.66
N PHE A 77 -17.25 -5.48 -5.27
CA PHE A 77 -16.54 -6.34 -6.23
C PHE A 77 -15.45 -7.17 -5.56
N PHE A 78 -14.67 -6.55 -4.68
CA PHE A 78 -13.58 -7.21 -3.98
C PHE A 78 -13.46 -6.72 -2.53
N PRO A 79 -14.40 -7.11 -1.65
CA PRO A 79 -14.45 -6.61 -0.28
C PRO A 79 -13.15 -6.82 0.51
N ALA A 80 -12.45 -7.94 0.28
CA ALA A 80 -11.21 -8.29 0.97
C ALA A 80 -10.12 -7.20 0.83
N ALA A 81 -10.10 -6.45 -0.27
CA ALA A 81 -9.12 -5.39 -0.52
C ALA A 81 -9.27 -4.20 0.42
N HIS A 82 -10.47 -3.89 0.92
CA HIS A 82 -10.70 -2.66 1.68
C HIS A 82 -11.46 -2.84 3.00
N MET A 83 -12.16 -3.97 3.22
CA MET A 83 -12.87 -4.25 4.47
C MET A 83 -12.05 -4.11 5.75
N PRO A 84 -10.75 -4.48 5.80
CA PRO A 84 -9.93 -4.28 7.01
C PRO A 84 -9.86 -2.84 7.50
N THR A 85 -10.10 -1.84 6.63
CA THR A 85 -10.20 -0.42 6.98
C THR A 85 -11.28 -0.15 8.04
N ASN A 86 -12.32 -1.00 8.12
CA ASN A 86 -13.47 -0.82 9.00
C ASN A 86 -14.16 0.54 8.80
N PHE A 87 -14.80 0.71 7.64
CA PHE A 87 -15.50 1.94 7.30
C PHE A 87 -16.62 2.30 8.28
N THR A 88 -17.27 1.31 8.90
CA THR A 88 -18.27 1.56 9.97
C THR A 88 -17.67 2.35 11.13
N LYS A 89 -16.49 1.94 11.61
CA LYS A 89 -15.74 2.71 12.62
C LYS A 89 -15.22 4.03 12.06
N TRP A 90 -14.74 4.04 10.81
CA TRP A 90 -14.21 5.25 10.19
C TRP A 90 -15.21 6.40 10.21
N ARG A 91 -16.48 6.15 9.87
CA ARG A 91 -17.52 7.19 9.76
C ARG A 91 -17.65 8.07 11.02
N THR A 92 -17.42 7.52 12.20
CA THR A 92 -17.54 8.23 13.49
C THR A 92 -16.20 8.49 14.18
N ALA A 93 -15.09 7.96 13.67
CA ALA A 93 -13.78 8.17 14.25
C ALA A 93 -13.33 9.63 14.12
N SER A 94 -12.82 10.18 15.22
CA SER A 94 -12.17 11.50 15.32
C SER A 94 -10.68 11.42 15.65
N ILE A 95 -10.18 10.21 15.90
CA ILE A 95 -8.76 9.91 16.15
C ILE A 95 -8.35 8.68 15.32
N PRO A 96 -7.07 8.55 14.95
CA PRO A 96 -6.59 7.36 14.26
C PRO A 96 -6.83 6.10 15.06
N TYR A 97 -7.08 5.01 14.36
CA TYR A 97 -7.27 3.71 15.00
C TYR A 97 -6.49 2.62 14.30
N ARG A 98 -5.96 1.71 15.12
CA ARG A 98 -5.26 0.53 14.63
C ARG A 98 -6.24 -0.48 14.06
N ILE A 99 -5.81 -1.14 12.99
CA ILE A 99 -6.48 -2.29 12.38
C ILE A 99 -5.52 -3.48 12.27
N HIS A 100 -6.08 -4.67 12.09
CA HIS A 100 -5.32 -5.86 11.75
C HIS A 100 -5.19 -5.98 10.22
N TYR A 101 -4.07 -6.51 9.78
CA TYR A 101 -3.91 -6.92 8.38
C TYR A 101 -4.92 -8.01 8.04
N GLY A 102 -5.46 -7.96 6.82
CA GLY A 102 -6.28 -9.02 6.23
C GLY A 102 -5.68 -9.49 4.90
N PRO A 103 -5.89 -10.76 4.51
CA PRO A 103 -5.49 -11.24 3.19
C PRO A 103 -6.05 -10.36 2.06
N TYR A 104 -5.23 -10.10 1.05
CA TYR A 104 -5.54 -9.24 -0.10
C TYR A 104 -5.78 -7.75 0.20
N PHE A 105 -5.50 -7.29 1.41
CA PHE A 105 -5.69 -5.89 1.79
C PHE A 105 -4.85 -4.96 0.89
N GLU A 106 -5.52 -3.98 0.26
CA GLU A 106 -4.97 -3.10 -0.77
C GLU A 106 -5.22 -1.59 -0.53
N PRO A 107 -4.96 -1.04 0.67
CA PRO A 107 -5.18 0.38 0.94
C PRO A 107 -4.13 1.28 0.25
N TYR A 108 -4.44 2.58 0.19
CA TYR A 108 -3.39 3.59 0.10
C TYR A 108 -2.74 3.75 1.48
N VAL A 109 -1.41 3.74 1.52
CA VAL A 109 -0.66 3.94 2.77
C VAL A 109 0.37 5.06 2.66
N VAL A 110 0.59 5.75 3.76
CA VAL A 110 1.74 6.63 3.98
C VAL A 110 2.66 5.97 5.00
N VAL A 111 3.92 5.81 4.63
CA VAL A 111 4.94 5.07 5.38
C VAL A 111 6.25 5.84 5.31
N SER A 112 7.09 5.72 6.34
CA SER A 112 8.43 6.31 6.31
C SER A 112 9.31 5.64 5.26
N VAL A 113 9.94 6.44 4.40
CA VAL A 113 10.88 5.96 3.37
C VAL A 113 12.09 5.23 3.95
N ALA A 114 12.45 5.52 5.21
CA ALA A 114 13.57 4.86 5.88
C ALA A 114 13.27 3.41 6.27
N ALA A 115 11.99 3.01 6.36
CA ALA A 115 11.58 1.70 6.86
C ALA A 115 10.82 0.86 5.83
N ILE A 116 10.37 1.47 4.73
CA ILE A 116 9.53 0.83 3.70
C ILE A 116 10.32 -0.23 2.90
N PRO A 117 9.77 -1.44 2.69
CA PRO A 117 10.31 -2.36 1.69
C PRO A 117 10.05 -1.81 0.27
N PRO A 118 10.94 -2.08 -0.70
CA PRO A 118 10.68 -1.72 -2.08
C PRO A 118 9.46 -2.49 -2.61
N TYR A 119 8.81 -1.91 -3.61
CA TYR A 119 7.84 -2.65 -4.41
C TYR A 119 8.54 -3.70 -5.27
N VAL A 120 7.80 -4.76 -5.59
CA VAL A 120 8.25 -5.82 -6.51
C VAL A 120 8.14 -5.29 -7.94
N GLU A 121 9.25 -5.31 -8.68
CA GLU A 121 9.35 -4.72 -10.02
C GLU A 121 8.85 -5.68 -11.12
N GLU A 122 8.70 -6.96 -10.78
CA GLU A 122 8.22 -8.01 -11.69
C GLU A 122 6.73 -7.86 -12.05
N PHE A 123 5.96 -7.04 -11.31
CA PHE A 123 4.59 -6.73 -11.67
C PHE A 123 4.55 -5.77 -12.87
N LEU A 124 4.30 -6.34 -14.05
CA LEU A 124 3.98 -5.57 -15.25
C LEU A 124 2.49 -5.21 -15.21
N GLY A 125 2.14 -3.93 -15.05
CA GLY A 125 0.76 -3.42 -15.15
C GLY A 125 -0.03 -3.33 -13.83
N ARG A 126 -1.34 -3.62 -13.88
CA ARG A 126 -2.30 -3.37 -12.79
C ARG A 126 -2.37 -4.56 -11.83
N GLN A 127 -2.64 -4.25 -10.56
CA GLN A 127 -3.04 -5.19 -9.49
C GLN A 127 -1.90 -6.01 -8.88
N MET A 128 -2.17 -6.61 -7.72
CA MET A 128 -1.27 -7.39 -6.85
C MET A 128 -0.02 -6.67 -6.32
N ASN A 129 0.38 -5.56 -6.92
CA ASN A 129 1.53 -4.75 -6.51
C ASN A 129 1.33 -4.17 -5.09
N LYS A 130 0.21 -3.47 -4.86
CA LYS A 130 -0.15 -2.99 -3.51
C LYS A 130 -0.41 -4.14 -2.54
N VAL A 131 -1.13 -5.18 -2.95
CA VAL A 131 -1.45 -6.33 -2.09
C VAL A 131 -0.19 -7.02 -1.55
N THR A 132 0.79 -7.29 -2.42
CA THR A 132 2.08 -7.89 -2.01
C THR A 132 2.91 -6.93 -1.17
N HIS A 133 2.90 -5.63 -1.47
CA HIS A 133 3.59 -4.62 -0.65
C HIS A 133 3.03 -4.52 0.76
N ILE A 134 1.70 -4.52 0.90
CA ILE A 134 1.01 -4.49 2.20
C ILE A 134 1.30 -5.77 2.99
N ARG A 135 1.35 -6.94 2.31
CA ARG A 135 1.82 -8.20 2.92
C ARG A 135 3.25 -8.10 3.42
N ALA A 136 4.15 -7.45 2.67
CA ALA A 136 5.55 -7.25 3.06
C ALA A 136 5.72 -6.27 4.23
N LEU A 137 4.87 -5.23 4.32
CA LEU A 137 4.79 -4.39 5.50
C LEU A 137 4.33 -5.19 6.72
N HIS A 138 3.30 -6.02 6.56
CA HIS A 138 2.80 -6.89 7.63
C HIS A 138 3.88 -7.86 8.14
N SER A 139 4.61 -8.55 7.25
CA SER A 139 5.69 -9.47 7.66
C SER A 139 6.85 -8.78 8.35
N LYS A 140 7.02 -7.47 8.15
CA LYS A 140 8.00 -6.63 8.85
C LYS A 140 7.42 -5.94 10.09
N HIS A 141 6.30 -6.43 10.59
CA HIS A 141 5.61 -6.00 11.80
C HIS A 141 5.19 -4.52 11.79
N PHE A 142 4.87 -3.96 10.62
CA PHE A 142 4.24 -2.65 10.56
C PHE A 142 2.86 -2.66 11.21
N GLN A 143 2.55 -1.59 11.93
CA GLN A 143 1.21 -1.34 12.43
C GLN A 143 0.43 -0.47 11.45
N PHE A 144 -0.78 -0.92 11.12
CA PHE A 144 -1.68 -0.21 10.23
C PHE A 144 -2.62 0.69 11.04
N TRP A 145 -2.55 1.99 10.80
CA TRP A 145 -3.30 3.02 11.51
C TRP A 145 -4.16 3.81 10.52
N VAL A 146 -5.47 3.69 10.61
CA VAL A 146 -6.40 4.40 9.73
C VAL A 146 -6.52 5.85 10.15
N LEU A 147 -6.36 6.78 9.21
CA LEU A 147 -6.56 8.21 9.44
C LEU A 147 -8.06 8.56 9.43
N PRO A 148 -8.56 9.34 10.41
CA PRO A 148 -9.98 9.61 10.54
C PRO A 148 -10.48 10.67 9.54
N ASP A 149 -9.65 11.64 9.15
CA ASP A 149 -10.08 12.84 8.40
C ASP A 149 -9.31 13.03 7.09
N VAL A 150 -8.65 11.98 6.61
CA VAL A 150 -7.95 11.95 5.33
C VAL A 150 -8.49 10.77 4.53
N TYR A 151 -8.82 10.99 3.26
CA TYR A 151 -9.37 9.97 2.38
C TYR A 151 -8.98 10.26 0.92
N THR A 152 -9.14 9.26 0.07
CA THR A 152 -9.06 9.40 -1.39
C THR A 152 -10.42 9.07 -2.02
N VAL A 153 -10.71 9.69 -3.16
CA VAL A 153 -11.87 9.35 -3.98
C VAL A 153 -11.36 9.00 -5.37
N HIS A 154 -11.65 7.79 -5.82
CA HIS A 154 -11.43 7.34 -7.18
C HIS A 154 -12.58 7.84 -8.08
N LEU A 155 -12.23 8.40 -9.23
CA LEU A 155 -13.21 8.71 -10.27
C LEU A 155 -13.24 7.58 -11.29
N PRO A 156 -14.45 7.10 -11.66
CA PRO A 156 -14.58 6.12 -12.74
C PRO A 156 -13.87 6.61 -13.99
N HIS A 157 -13.06 5.74 -14.56
CA HIS A 157 -12.35 5.98 -15.80
C HIS A 157 -12.41 4.73 -16.67
N GLU A 158 -12.21 4.89 -17.98
CA GLU A 158 -12.15 3.74 -18.88
C GLU A 158 -11.01 2.81 -18.46
N VAL A 159 -11.28 1.51 -18.49
CA VAL A 159 -10.31 0.46 -18.17
C VAL A 159 -10.11 -0.40 -19.40
N GLU A 160 -8.87 -0.49 -19.86
CA GLU A 160 -8.50 -1.45 -20.89
C GLU A 160 -8.50 -2.86 -20.29
N ARG A 161 -9.28 -3.76 -20.89
CA ARG A 161 -9.30 -5.17 -20.50
C ARG A 161 -7.94 -5.79 -20.78
N SER A 162 -7.31 -6.34 -19.74
CA SER A 162 -6.09 -7.11 -19.90
C SER A 162 -6.39 -8.51 -20.46
N PRO A 163 -5.56 -9.06 -21.38
CA PRO A 163 -5.74 -10.41 -21.91
C PRO A 163 -5.75 -11.50 -20.83
N GLN A 164 -6.38 -12.66 -21.06
CA GLN A 164 -6.43 -13.73 -20.05
C GLN A 164 -5.04 -14.22 -19.62
N ASP A 165 -4.08 -14.29 -20.54
CA ASP A 165 -2.72 -14.74 -20.25
C ASP A 165 -1.95 -13.75 -19.37
N TYR A 166 -2.31 -12.46 -19.43
CA TYR A 166 -1.79 -11.46 -18.52
C TYR A 166 -2.16 -11.78 -17.07
N TRP A 167 -3.42 -12.12 -16.81
CA TRP A 167 -3.90 -12.47 -15.47
C TRP A 167 -3.25 -13.73 -14.90
N ARG A 168 -3.02 -14.74 -15.76
CA ARG A 168 -2.28 -15.95 -15.37
C ARG A 168 -0.85 -15.59 -14.95
N CYS A 169 -0.18 -14.72 -15.71
CA CYS A 169 1.17 -14.26 -15.39
C CYS A 169 1.20 -13.50 -14.06
N VAL A 170 0.36 -12.48 -13.89
CA VAL A 170 0.29 -11.67 -12.67
C VAL A 170 0.01 -12.53 -11.44
N ASN A 171 -0.93 -13.47 -11.53
CA ASN A 171 -1.25 -14.37 -10.41
C ASN A 171 -0.08 -15.31 -10.08
N SER A 172 0.64 -15.82 -11.09
CA SER A 172 1.83 -16.65 -10.88
C SER A 172 2.92 -15.87 -10.14
N ILE A 173 3.23 -14.65 -10.59
CA ILE A 173 4.20 -13.76 -9.94
C ILE A 173 3.75 -13.43 -8.52
N ALA A 174 2.48 -13.09 -8.32
CA ALA A 174 1.95 -12.78 -7.01
C ALA A 174 2.07 -13.95 -6.04
N ASN A 175 1.75 -15.17 -6.46
CA ASN A 175 1.88 -16.36 -5.63
C ASN A 175 3.34 -16.60 -5.22
N LEU A 176 4.28 -16.48 -6.17
CA LEU A 176 5.71 -16.61 -5.89
C LEU A 176 6.21 -15.56 -4.89
N VAL A 177 5.77 -14.31 -5.04
CA VAL A 177 6.11 -13.22 -4.11
C VAL A 177 5.53 -13.48 -2.73
N MET A 178 4.26 -13.88 -2.64
CA MET A 178 3.60 -14.16 -1.37
C MET A 178 4.30 -15.31 -0.62
N LEU A 179 4.67 -16.38 -1.32
CA LEU A 179 5.43 -17.50 -0.75
C LEU A 179 6.80 -17.03 -0.22
N LYS A 180 7.55 -16.25 -1.00
CA LYS A 180 8.83 -15.68 -0.55
C LYS A 180 8.68 -14.81 0.69
N ILE A 181 7.63 -13.99 0.77
CA ILE A 181 7.36 -13.17 1.95
C ILE A 181 7.04 -14.05 3.17
N GLN A 182 6.23 -15.10 2.99
CA GLN A 182 5.88 -16.02 4.05
C GLN A 182 7.11 -16.78 4.57
N GLU A 183 7.92 -17.36 3.69
CA GLU A 183 9.15 -18.05 4.08
C GLU A 183 10.12 -17.14 4.85
N ALA A 184 10.25 -15.87 4.42
CA ALA A 184 11.10 -14.90 5.10
C ALA A 184 10.56 -14.54 6.50
N GLU A 185 9.23 -14.43 6.65
CA GLU A 185 8.59 -14.20 7.95
C GLU A 185 8.77 -15.38 8.90
N GLU A 186 8.54 -16.61 8.42
CA GLU A 186 8.75 -17.84 9.20
C GLU A 186 10.20 -17.97 9.65
N LYS A 187 11.16 -17.71 8.76
CA LYS A 187 12.60 -17.67 9.12
C LYS A 187 12.86 -16.64 10.20
N SER A 188 12.36 -15.41 10.03
CA SER A 188 12.55 -14.32 10.99
C SER A 188 11.97 -14.65 12.37
N ASN A 189 10.80 -15.28 12.42
CA ASN A 189 10.15 -15.67 13.67
C ASN A 189 10.88 -16.83 14.36
N ASN A 190 11.50 -17.74 13.60
CA ASN A 190 12.32 -18.83 14.14
C ASN A 190 13.73 -18.38 14.55
N THR A 191 14.24 -17.26 14.02
CA THR A 191 15.55 -16.68 14.34
C THR A 191 15.50 -15.60 15.44
N HIS A 192 14.72 -15.81 16.51
CA HIS A 192 15.10 -15.25 17.82
C HIS A 192 16.39 -15.95 18.30
N ASP A 193 17.50 -16.01 17.56
CA ASP A 193 18.53 -14.99 17.40
C ASP A 193 19.22 -15.10 16.01
N VAL A 194 19.95 -14.05 15.62
CA VAL A 194 20.87 -13.93 14.46
C VAL A 194 20.25 -13.40 13.15
N ILE A 195 20.40 -12.10 12.93
CA ILE A 195 20.12 -11.40 11.67
C ILE A 195 21.25 -11.68 10.66
N PRO A 196 20.93 -12.03 9.40
CA PRO A 196 21.61 -11.39 8.29
C PRO A 196 20.64 -10.75 7.28
N HIS A 197 21.02 -9.55 6.85
CA HIS A 197 20.40 -8.74 5.80
C HIS A 197 20.14 -9.52 4.49
N ILE A 198 18.87 -9.79 4.19
CA ILE A 198 18.43 -10.23 2.85
C ILE A 198 17.87 -9.02 2.11
N TYR A 199 18.75 -8.20 1.54
CA TYR A 199 18.54 -7.39 0.35
C TYR A 199 19.93 -6.95 -0.14
N LYS A 200 20.66 -7.83 -0.83
CA LYS A 200 21.80 -7.43 -1.66
C LYS A 200 21.33 -7.32 -3.10
N ARG A 201 21.45 -6.11 -3.66
CA ARG A 201 21.31 -5.83 -5.10
C ARG A 201 22.33 -6.66 -5.86
N GLY A 202 21.87 -7.43 -6.85
CA GLY A 202 22.74 -8.05 -7.83
C GLY A 202 23.00 -7.09 -8.98
N SER A 203 24.23 -6.60 -9.08
CA SER A 203 24.97 -6.41 -10.35
C SER A 203 26.26 -5.65 -10.06
N ASP A 204 27.34 -6.37 -9.77
CA ASP A 204 28.67 -5.87 -10.09
C ASP A 204 29.44 -7.01 -10.75
N VAL A 205 29.46 -6.98 -12.08
CA VAL A 205 30.34 -7.76 -12.92
C VAL A 205 31.02 -6.77 -13.84
N ARG A 206 32.30 -6.50 -13.57
CA ARG A 206 33.34 -6.60 -14.60
C ARG A 206 34.73 -6.79 -13.99
N ARG A 207 35.37 -7.81 -14.55
CA ARG A 207 36.72 -8.36 -14.39
C ARG A 207 37.85 -7.35 -14.66
N GLY A 208 38.97 -7.56 -13.97
CA GLY A 208 40.34 -7.15 -14.34
C GLY A 208 41.29 -7.57 -13.21
N THR A 209 41.72 -8.85 -13.17
CA THR A 209 43.06 -9.35 -13.58
C THR A 209 44.19 -8.97 -12.63
N GLU A 210 44.79 -10.02 -12.00
CA GLU A 210 46.22 -10.22 -11.67
C GLU A 210 46.90 -9.15 -10.78
N SER A 211 47.82 -9.40 -9.85
CA SER A 211 48.63 -10.54 -9.40
C SER A 211 49.41 -10.09 -8.14
N SER A 212 49.90 -11.07 -7.38
CA SER A 212 51.11 -11.04 -6.52
C SER A 212 51.30 -9.97 -5.42
N GLU A 213 51.33 -10.44 -4.18
CA GLU A 213 52.42 -10.27 -3.20
C GLU A 213 53.41 -9.10 -3.38
N LYS A 214 53.47 -8.23 -2.36
CA LYS A 214 54.66 -7.71 -1.63
C LYS A 214 54.20 -6.62 -0.64
N GLU A 215 54.43 -6.79 0.66
CA GLU A 215 55.55 -6.16 1.39
C GLU A 215 55.71 -4.67 1.04
N ASP A 216 55.21 -3.77 1.90
CA ASP A 216 56.08 -3.07 2.85
C ASP A 216 55.34 -1.98 3.64
N ALA A 217 55.79 -1.82 4.88
CA ALA A 217 55.41 -0.78 5.81
C ALA A 217 55.86 0.60 5.31
N GLU A 218 55.12 1.67 5.61
CA GLU A 218 55.69 2.77 6.41
C GLU A 218 54.64 3.71 7.00
N LEU A 219 54.92 4.04 8.26
CA LEU A 219 54.36 5.10 9.07
C LEU A 219 54.83 6.48 8.57
N GLN A 220 54.07 7.51 8.95
CA GLN A 220 54.44 8.94 9.01
C GLN A 220 54.49 9.72 7.69
N ARG A 221 53.42 10.49 7.43
CA ARG A 221 53.46 11.98 7.48
C ARG A 221 52.05 12.56 7.50
#